data_AF-A0A8S7XNE3-F1
#
_entry.id   AF-A0A8S7XNE3-F1
#
_cell.length_a   1.000
_cell.length_b   1.000
_cell.length_c   1.000
_cell.angle_alpha   90.00
_cell.angle_beta   90.00
_cell.angle_gamma   90.00
#
_symmetry.space_group_name_H-M   'P 1'
#
loop_
_entity.id
_entity.type
_entity.pdbx_description
1 polymer ?
#
loop_
_entity_poly.entity_id
_entity_poly.type
_entity_poly.pdbx_seq_one_letter_code
_entity_poly.pdbx_strand_id
1 'polypeptide(L)'
;MKFSKFSELVNRILLNRILSNNHSHRRDMDVTIVVHSPGSIGSTPSVEVQSIHAGFDWDSGKVLIFPSQPLTTLTPEQITDITDSVRKGQSWHAYQEYKNHKEQLEKLSIELESAKNHIAELEAKPVSQTYKLTFEQWLEQQHDKIDVDCGCVSTEMLMHWIRVAYEAGNYPVTPDGWISCSERMPEKGQNVLISVNFDSSLVEPLICSARYTGSTFRRGDATIKPGNGIEQATHWMPLPEPPQESKSE
;
A
#
# COMPACT_ATOMS: atom_id res chain seq x y z
N MET A 1 38.39 27.05 32.48
CA MET A 1 38.33 28.49 32.82
C MET A 1 39.22 28.70 34.05
N LYS A 2 40.26 29.54 34.01
CA LYS A 2 41.13 29.74 35.19
C LYS A 2 40.30 30.35 36.32
N PHE A 3 40.37 29.78 37.53
CA PHE A 3 39.57 30.14 38.72
C PHE A 3 39.51 31.64 39.03
N SER A 4 40.49 32.44 38.60
CA SER A 4 40.51 33.90 38.85
C SER A 4 39.37 34.66 38.16
N LYS A 5 38.87 34.21 37.01
CA LYS A 5 37.75 34.89 36.32
C LYS A 5 36.39 34.57 36.94
N PHE A 6 36.26 33.39 37.55
CA PHE A 6 35.02 32.97 38.19
C PHE A 6 34.86 33.63 39.56
N SER A 7 35.92 33.71 40.37
CA SER A 7 35.88 34.46 41.64
C SER A 7 35.59 35.94 41.41
N GLU A 8 36.12 36.53 40.34
CA GLU A 8 35.84 37.91 39.94
C GLU A 8 34.37 38.12 39.52
N LEU A 9 33.76 37.12 38.85
CA LEU A 9 32.35 37.12 38.49
C LEU A 9 31.44 37.00 39.73
N VAL A 10 31.73 36.04 40.62
CA VAL A 10 30.99 35.84 41.87
C VAL A 10 31.10 37.08 42.76
N ASN A 11 32.29 37.66 42.86
CA ASN A 11 32.51 38.92 43.58
C ASN A 11 31.75 40.08 42.95
N ARG A 12 31.69 40.21 41.61
CA ARG A 12 30.87 41.24 40.95
C ARG A 12 29.38 41.06 41.19
N ILE A 13 28.88 39.82 41.19
CA ILE A 13 27.46 39.53 41.45
C ILE A 13 27.11 39.88 42.90
N LEU A 14 27.94 39.45 43.86
CA LEU A 14 27.76 39.75 45.28
C LEU A 14 27.94 41.24 45.60
N LEU A 15 28.95 41.92 45.03
CA LEU A 15 29.16 43.36 45.20
C LEU A 15 28.04 44.18 44.59
N ASN A 16 27.53 43.81 43.40
CA ASN A 16 26.37 44.48 42.84
C ASN A 16 25.16 44.33 43.75
N ARG A 17 24.91 43.14 44.33
CA ARG A 17 23.79 42.93 45.27
C ARG A 17 23.88 43.81 46.52
N ILE A 18 25.09 44.08 47.02
CA ILE A 18 25.32 44.96 48.17
C ILE A 18 25.20 46.45 47.78
N LEU A 19 25.58 46.83 46.56
CA LEU A 19 25.55 48.21 46.06
C LEU A 19 24.20 48.63 45.45
N SER A 20 23.30 47.69 45.14
CA SER A 20 21.99 47.94 44.52
C SER A 20 20.93 48.59 45.43
N ASN A 21 21.27 48.96 46.67
CA ASN A 21 20.34 49.69 47.55
C ASN A 21 20.09 51.15 47.13
N ASN A 22 20.73 51.64 46.06
CA ASN A 22 20.43 52.95 45.49
C ASN A 22 20.27 52.88 43.96
N HIS A 23 19.01 53.03 43.54
CA HIS A 23 18.51 53.45 42.23
C HIS A 23 19.46 53.34 41.02
N SER A 24 19.32 52.25 40.28
CA SER A 24 19.17 52.31 38.82
C SER A 24 18.52 51.01 38.35
N HIS A 25 17.58 51.09 37.40
CA HIS A 25 16.95 49.95 36.72
C HIS A 25 17.99 49.15 35.91
N ARG A 26 18.91 48.51 36.60
CA ARG A 26 19.75 47.46 36.03
C ARG A 26 18.90 46.20 36.12
N ARG A 27 18.47 45.68 34.98
CA ARG A 27 17.77 44.38 34.93
C ARG A 27 18.63 43.38 35.70
N ASP A 28 18.04 42.70 36.68
CA ASP A 28 18.71 41.58 37.32
C ASP A 28 19.15 40.63 36.22
N MET A 29 20.44 40.27 36.23
CA MET A 29 20.99 39.36 35.25
C MET A 29 20.72 37.94 35.73
N ASP A 30 19.91 37.20 34.97
CA ASP A 30 19.65 35.80 35.25
C ASP A 30 20.83 34.93 34.78
N VAL A 31 21.22 33.98 35.62
CA VAL A 31 22.24 32.98 35.28
C VAL A 31 21.54 31.76 34.70
N THR A 32 21.88 31.42 33.45
CA THR A 32 21.26 30.31 32.71
C THR A 32 22.32 29.35 32.15
N ILE A 33 21.99 28.07 32.02
CA ILE A 33 22.80 27.04 31.39
C ILE A 33 22.38 26.90 29.92
N VAL A 34 23.33 26.99 28.99
CA VAL A 34 23.05 26.83 27.55
C VAL A 34 22.65 25.39 27.24
N VAL A 35 21.56 25.22 26.49
CA VAL A 35 21.14 23.94 25.92
C VAL A 35 21.72 23.81 24.52
N HIS A 36 22.39 22.68 24.25
CA HIS A 36 22.90 22.41 22.92
C HIS A 36 21.73 22.08 21.97
N SER A 37 21.38 23.03 21.10
CA SER A 37 20.33 22.89 20.09
C SER A 37 20.88 23.32 18.72
N PRO A 38 21.57 22.43 18.00
CA PRO A 38 22.12 22.75 16.68
C PRO A 38 20.99 23.12 15.71
N GLY A 39 21.19 24.19 14.94
CA GLY A 39 20.17 24.71 14.01
C GLY A 39 19.10 25.61 14.62
N SER A 40 19.17 25.92 15.92
CA SER A 40 18.32 26.94 16.55
C SER A 40 18.51 28.30 15.86
N ILE A 41 17.41 28.91 15.41
CA ILE A 41 17.39 30.30 14.90
C ILE A 41 16.75 31.18 15.97
N GLY A 42 17.45 32.22 16.41
CA GLY A 42 16.96 33.18 17.41
C GLY A 42 17.77 33.13 18.70
N SER A 43 17.10 33.38 19.84
CA SER A 43 17.76 33.44 21.15
C SER A 43 18.44 32.12 21.50
N THR A 44 19.60 32.18 22.16
CA THR A 44 20.31 31.00 22.65
C THR A 44 19.42 30.22 23.62
N PRO A 45 19.05 28.97 23.30
CA PRO A 45 18.23 28.17 24.19
C PRO A 45 19.02 27.91 25.47
N SER A 46 18.37 28.18 26.60
CA SER A 46 19.00 28.08 27.91
C SER A 46 17.97 27.76 28.99
N VAL A 47 18.45 27.16 30.07
CA VAL A 47 17.64 26.76 31.23
C VAL A 47 18.11 27.56 32.44
N GLU A 48 17.18 28.07 33.23
CA GLU A 48 17.48 28.80 34.45
C GLU A 48 18.19 27.94 35.50
N VAL A 49 19.04 28.58 36.31
CA VAL A 49 19.70 27.93 37.44
C VAL A 49 18.82 28.03 38.69
N GLN A 50 18.41 26.87 39.22
CA GLN A 50 17.64 26.79 40.46
C GLN A 50 18.52 27.03 41.69
N SER A 51 19.73 26.45 41.72
CA SER A 51 20.67 26.65 42.83
C SER A 51 22.12 26.40 42.43
N ILE A 52 23.04 27.04 43.17
CA ILE A 52 24.49 26.88 42.99
C ILE A 52 25.09 26.52 44.36
N HIS A 53 25.80 25.41 44.43
CA HIS A 53 26.47 24.94 45.63
C HIS A 53 27.97 24.83 45.39
N ALA A 54 28.78 25.24 46.37
CA ALA A 54 30.17 24.80 46.42
C ALA A 54 30.17 23.31 46.83
N GLY A 55 30.89 22.47 46.08
CA GLY A 55 30.95 21.03 46.31
C GLY A 55 31.40 20.71 47.74
N PHE A 56 30.83 19.65 48.32
CA PHE A 56 31.10 19.23 49.69
C PHE A 56 31.91 17.92 49.70
N ASP A 57 32.91 17.86 50.58
CA ASP A 57 33.83 16.75 50.89
C ASP A 57 34.43 16.00 49.67
N TRP A 58 33.63 15.21 48.94
CA TRP A 58 34.04 14.41 47.77
C TRP A 58 34.13 15.24 46.48
N ASP A 59 33.42 16.36 46.42
CA ASP A 59 33.46 17.32 45.31
C ASP A 59 34.25 18.58 45.66
N SER A 60 35.18 18.48 46.63
CA SER A 60 36.03 19.60 47.02
C SER A 60 36.70 20.24 45.80
N GLY A 61 36.51 21.56 45.65
CA GLY A 61 36.99 22.33 44.49
C GLY A 61 36.07 22.36 43.26
N LYS A 62 34.90 21.71 43.27
CA LYS A 62 33.89 21.85 42.20
C LYS A 62 32.76 22.80 42.62
N VAL A 63 32.11 23.42 41.65
CA VAL A 63 30.86 24.17 41.84
C VAL A 63 29.75 23.39 41.15
N LEU A 64 28.72 23.04 41.90
CA LEU A 64 27.57 22.28 41.42
C LEU A 64 26.44 23.26 41.08
N ILE A 65 26.01 23.26 39.82
CA ILE A 65 24.93 24.11 39.32
C ILE A 65 23.74 23.19 39.04
N PHE A 66 22.61 23.46 39.69
CA PHE A 66 21.38 22.69 39.53
C PHE A 66 20.42 23.47 38.64
N PRO A 67 20.18 23.04 37.39
CA PRO A 67 19.21 23.66 36.51
C PRO A 67 17.77 23.41 36.99
N SER A 68 16.85 24.30 36.64
CA SER A 68 15.41 24.12 36.91
C SER A 68 14.79 22.95 36.14
N GLN A 69 15.44 22.52 35.05
CA GLN A 69 15.07 21.34 34.27
C GLN A 69 16.23 20.36 34.19
N PRO A 70 16.01 19.04 34.35
CA PRO A 70 17.07 18.05 34.26
C PRO A 70 17.67 18.01 32.85
N LEU A 71 19.00 17.95 32.77
CA LEU A 71 19.74 17.87 31.51
C LEU A 71 20.14 16.42 31.23
N THR A 72 19.99 15.98 29.98
CA THR A 72 20.39 14.65 29.52
C THR A 72 21.80 14.69 28.93
N THR A 73 22.62 13.70 29.25
CA THR A 73 23.93 13.51 28.61
C THR A 73 23.76 12.84 27.25
N LEU A 74 24.19 13.50 26.18
CA LEU A 74 24.25 12.91 24.84
C LEU A 74 25.62 12.28 24.59
N THR A 75 25.65 11.17 23.86
CA THR A 75 26.90 10.59 23.37
C THR A 75 27.47 11.41 22.20
N PRO A 76 28.79 11.34 21.92
CA PRO A 76 29.37 12.01 20.77
C PRO A 76 28.70 11.62 19.44
N GLU A 77 28.31 10.36 19.29
CA GLU A 77 27.60 9.85 18.10
C GLU A 77 26.21 10.48 17.96
N GLN A 78 25.45 10.61 19.06
CA GLN A 78 24.16 11.28 19.02
C GLN A 78 24.30 12.76 18.63
N ILE A 79 25.36 13.44 19.08
CA ILE A 79 25.63 14.83 18.72
C ILE A 79 25.93 14.94 17.22
N THR A 80 26.72 14.02 16.65
CA THR A 80 27.01 14.03 15.21
C THR A 80 25.76 13.78 14.39
N ASP A 81 24.92 12.81 14.79
CA ASP A 81 23.68 12.47 14.08
C ASP A 81 22.67 13.63 14.09
N ILE A 82 22.51 14.29 15.24
CA ILE A 82 21.65 15.47 15.36
C ILE A 82 22.22 16.60 14.48
N THR A 83 23.54 16.81 14.48
CA THR A 83 24.15 17.88 13.68
C THR A 83 24.01 17.63 12.17
N ASP A 84 24.20 16.39 11.74
CA ASP A 84 24.07 15.98 10.34
C ASP A 84 22.62 16.02 9.85
N SER A 85 21.66 15.60 10.67
CA SER A 85 20.23 15.68 10.35
C SER A 85 19.76 17.13 10.23
N VAL A 86 20.17 18.00 11.15
CA VAL A 86 19.88 19.44 11.09
C VAL A 86 20.52 20.06 9.84
N ARG A 87 21.79 19.75 9.55
CA ARG A 87 22.49 20.27 8.37
C ARG A 87 21.80 19.85 7.07
N LYS A 88 21.36 18.59 6.97
CA LYS A 88 20.60 18.11 5.83
C LYS A 88 19.27 18.85 5.72
N GLY A 89 18.49 18.90 6.80
CA GLY A 89 17.16 19.53 6.81
C GLY A 89 17.16 21.05 6.63
N GLN A 90 18.22 21.75 7.04
CA GLN A 90 18.34 23.21 6.94
C GLN A 90 19.12 23.72 5.73
N SER A 91 19.69 22.83 4.91
CA SER A 91 20.40 23.26 3.71
C SER A 91 19.40 23.81 2.67
N TRP A 92 19.76 24.93 2.04
CA TRP A 92 18.97 25.50 0.94
C TRP A 92 18.75 24.48 -0.20
N HIS A 93 19.72 23.57 -0.42
CA HIS A 93 19.60 22.48 -1.38
C HIS A 93 18.51 21.47 -0.99
N ALA A 94 18.42 21.06 0.27
CA ALA A 94 17.32 20.20 0.71
C ALA A 94 15.95 20.89 0.59
N TYR A 95 15.89 22.21 0.83
CA TYR A 95 14.67 22.99 0.58
C TYR A 95 14.29 23.02 -0.91
N GLN A 96 15.28 23.16 -1.81
CA GLN A 96 15.03 23.10 -3.26
C GLN A 96 14.54 21.72 -3.69
N GLU A 97 15.17 20.64 -3.21
CA GLU A 97 14.72 19.27 -3.50
C GLU A 97 13.31 19.02 -3.00
N TYR A 98 13.01 19.44 -1.75
CA TYR A 98 11.66 19.38 -1.20
C TYR A 98 10.66 20.16 -2.07
N LYS A 99 11.01 21.36 -2.50
CA LYS A 99 10.16 22.18 -3.38
C LYS A 99 9.88 21.47 -4.70
N ASN A 100 10.91 20.92 -5.33
CA ASN A 100 10.78 20.18 -6.59
C ASN A 100 9.90 18.93 -6.43
N HIS A 101 10.12 18.14 -5.38
CA HIS A 101 9.31 16.97 -5.09
C HIS A 101 7.86 17.33 -4.77
N LYS A 102 7.63 18.44 -4.08
CA LYS A 102 6.28 18.95 -3.81
C LYS A 102 5.57 19.35 -5.10
N GLU A 103 6.25 20.06 -6.00
CA GLU A 103 5.71 20.42 -7.33
C GLU A 103 5.40 19.17 -8.17
N GLN A 104 6.26 18.14 -8.12
CA GLN A 104 5.99 16.85 -8.77
C GLN A 104 4.75 16.16 -8.21
N LEU A 105 4.59 16.12 -6.88
CA LEU A 105 3.43 15.51 -6.24
C LEU A 105 2.14 16.24 -6.60
N GLU A 106 2.18 17.57 -6.66
CA GLU A 106 1.02 18.37 -7.08
C GLU A 106 0.65 18.07 -8.53
N LYS A 107 1.63 17.98 -9.43
CA LYS A 107 1.41 17.60 -10.83
C LYS A 107 0.81 16.20 -10.94
N LEU A 108 1.37 15.20 -10.26
CA LEU A 108 0.84 13.83 -10.25
C LEU A 108 -0.57 13.78 -9.68
N SER A 109 -0.88 14.59 -8.65
CA SER A 109 -2.22 14.63 -8.07
C SER A 109 -3.26 15.14 -9.07
N ILE A 110 -2.91 16.14 -9.87
CA ILE A 110 -3.78 16.66 -10.94
C ILE A 110 -3.97 15.62 -12.04
N GLU A 111 -2.90 14.96 -12.47
CA GLU A 111 -2.97 13.89 -13.48
C GLU A 111 -3.85 12.72 -12.99
N LEU A 112 -3.74 12.35 -11.72
CA LEU A 112 -4.51 11.28 -11.12
C LEU A 112 -6.00 11.64 -11.02
N GLU A 113 -6.34 12.85 -10.61
CA GLU A 113 -7.74 13.33 -10.60
C GLU A 113 -8.30 13.44 -12.03
N SER A 114 -7.51 13.89 -13.00
CA SER A 114 -7.89 13.87 -14.41
C SER A 114 -8.17 12.45 -14.92
N ALA A 115 -7.28 11.50 -14.61
CA ALA A 115 -7.46 10.10 -14.98
C ALA A 115 -8.69 9.48 -14.33
N LYS A 116 -8.94 9.75 -13.04
CA LYS A 116 -10.15 9.33 -12.33
C LYS A 116 -11.41 9.89 -12.99
N ASN A 117 -11.42 11.17 -13.34
CA ASN A 117 -12.55 11.79 -14.03
C ASN A 117 -12.77 11.18 -15.42
N HIS A 118 -11.70 10.86 -16.14
CA HIS A 118 -11.80 10.17 -17.42
C HIS A 118 -12.39 8.75 -17.27
N ILE A 119 -11.95 8.00 -16.26
CA ILE A 119 -12.51 6.68 -15.94
C ILE A 119 -13.99 6.81 -15.57
N ALA A 120 -14.34 7.76 -14.70
CA ALA A 120 -15.74 8.02 -14.34
C ALA A 120 -16.59 8.44 -15.55
N GLU A 121 -16.05 9.19 -16.51
CA GLU A 121 -16.73 9.53 -17.77
C GLU A 121 -16.91 8.29 -18.67
N LEU A 122 -15.93 7.39 -18.70
CA LEU A 122 -16.02 6.12 -19.42
C LEU A 122 -17.02 5.14 -18.75
N GLU A 123 -17.10 5.14 -17.43
CA GLU A 123 -18.07 4.36 -16.65
C GLU A 123 -19.48 4.96 -16.69
N ALA A 124 -19.60 6.29 -16.78
CA ALA A 124 -20.86 7.01 -16.88
C ALA A 124 -21.42 7.06 -18.32
N LYS A 125 -20.57 6.92 -19.34
CA LYS A 125 -21.03 6.46 -20.65
C LYS A 125 -21.65 5.10 -20.44
N PRO A 126 -22.91 4.88 -20.85
CA PRO A 126 -23.57 3.61 -20.60
C PRO A 126 -22.72 2.49 -21.19
N VAL A 127 -22.08 1.71 -20.33
CA VAL A 127 -21.58 0.36 -20.63
C VAL A 127 -22.74 -0.54 -21.12
N SER A 128 -23.98 -0.04 -21.04
CA SER A 128 -25.18 -0.58 -21.67
C SER A 128 -25.35 -0.27 -23.17
N GLN A 129 -24.47 0.49 -23.84
CA GLN A 129 -24.61 0.77 -25.29
C GLN A 129 -23.34 0.75 -26.14
N THR A 130 -22.16 0.44 -25.58
CA THR A 130 -21.01 0.10 -26.43
C THR A 130 -21.02 -1.40 -26.70
N TYR A 131 -21.41 -1.74 -27.93
CA TYR A 131 -21.34 -3.03 -28.63
C TYR A 131 -22.17 -4.22 -28.07
N LYS A 132 -23.47 -4.04 -27.81
CA LYS A 132 -24.38 -5.18 -28.06
C LYS A 132 -24.49 -5.38 -29.58
N LEU A 133 -23.46 -5.97 -30.20
CA LEU A 133 -23.52 -6.52 -31.56
C LEU A 133 -24.78 -7.34 -31.64
N THR A 134 -25.68 -7.14 -32.61
CA THR A 134 -26.85 -8.01 -32.72
C THR A 134 -26.38 -9.46 -32.87
N PHE A 135 -27.22 -10.43 -32.49
CA PHE A 135 -26.89 -11.85 -32.59
C PHE A 135 -26.27 -12.22 -33.95
N GLU A 136 -26.80 -11.64 -35.04
CA GLU A 136 -26.29 -11.82 -36.40
C GLU A 136 -24.88 -11.24 -36.61
N GLN A 137 -24.61 -10.02 -36.12
CA GLN A 137 -23.29 -9.39 -36.21
C GLN A 137 -22.22 -10.10 -35.36
N TRP A 138 -22.62 -10.67 -34.23
CA TRP A 138 -21.74 -11.51 -33.40
C TRP A 138 -21.44 -12.85 -34.08
N LEU A 139 -22.46 -13.47 -34.71
CA LEU A 139 -22.33 -14.70 -35.50
C LEU A 139 -21.38 -14.54 -36.68
N GLU A 140 -21.46 -13.42 -37.41
CA GLU A 140 -20.59 -13.15 -38.56
C GLU A 140 -19.10 -13.05 -38.21
N GLN A 141 -18.76 -12.73 -36.95
CA GLN A 141 -17.37 -12.69 -36.49
C GLN A 141 -16.81 -14.08 -36.20
N GLN A 142 -17.67 -15.09 -36.04
CA GLN A 142 -17.24 -16.46 -35.80
C GLN A 142 -16.87 -17.11 -37.15
N HIS A 143 -15.61 -16.96 -37.55
CA HIS A 143 -15.09 -17.54 -38.80
C HIS A 143 -14.57 -18.97 -38.64
N ASP A 144 -14.65 -19.54 -37.42
CA ASP A 144 -14.19 -20.88 -37.16
C ASP A 144 -15.21 -21.91 -37.66
N LYS A 145 -14.72 -22.87 -38.43
CA LYS A 145 -15.53 -23.93 -39.01
C LYS A 145 -15.92 -24.92 -37.90
N ILE A 146 -17.15 -24.83 -37.42
CA ILE A 146 -17.71 -25.85 -36.52
C ILE A 146 -18.03 -27.08 -37.36
N ASP A 147 -17.23 -28.15 -37.22
CA ASP A 147 -17.52 -29.43 -37.85
C ASP A 147 -18.66 -30.10 -37.07
N VAL A 148 -19.88 -29.98 -37.59
CA VAL A 148 -21.08 -30.55 -36.97
C VAL A 148 -21.13 -32.05 -37.28
N ASP A 149 -20.16 -32.81 -36.78
CA ASP A 149 -20.00 -34.25 -37.08
C ASP A 149 -20.61 -35.14 -36.00
N CYS A 150 -21.80 -34.80 -35.52
CA CYS A 150 -22.64 -35.75 -34.78
C CYS A 150 -24.11 -35.52 -35.13
N GLY A 151 -24.74 -36.48 -35.81
CA GLY A 151 -26.12 -36.44 -36.30
C GLY A 151 -27.21 -36.44 -35.21
N CYS A 152 -27.02 -35.67 -34.15
CA CYS A 152 -27.89 -35.65 -32.97
C CYS A 152 -28.62 -34.31 -32.77
N VAL A 153 -28.25 -33.24 -33.48
CA VAL A 153 -28.86 -31.91 -33.30
C VAL A 153 -29.08 -31.26 -34.67
N SER A 154 -30.31 -30.81 -34.94
CA SER A 154 -30.61 -30.05 -36.17
C SER A 154 -29.96 -28.67 -36.12
N THR A 155 -29.63 -28.11 -37.28
CA THR A 155 -29.07 -26.75 -37.39
C THR A 155 -29.94 -25.71 -36.68
N GLU A 156 -31.26 -25.87 -36.72
CA GLU A 156 -32.22 -24.99 -36.04
C GLU A 156 -32.08 -25.04 -34.52
N MET A 157 -31.89 -26.23 -33.95
CA MET A 157 -31.73 -26.42 -32.50
C MET A 157 -30.38 -25.88 -32.01
N LEU A 158 -29.32 -26.04 -32.82
CA LEU A 158 -28.02 -25.42 -32.56
C LEU A 158 -28.11 -23.88 -32.55
N MET A 159 -28.73 -23.29 -33.58
CA MET A 159 -28.90 -21.84 -33.67
C MET A 159 -29.75 -21.29 -32.52
N HIS A 160 -30.75 -22.04 -32.07
CA HIS A 160 -31.55 -21.69 -30.90
C HIS A 160 -30.70 -21.65 -29.62
N TRP A 161 -29.87 -22.67 -29.37
CA TRP A 161 -28.99 -22.70 -28.20
C TRP A 161 -27.95 -21.57 -28.18
N ILE A 162 -27.34 -21.28 -29.33
CA ILE A 162 -26.40 -20.17 -29.47
C ILE A 162 -27.09 -18.83 -29.18
N ARG A 163 -28.33 -18.64 -29.64
CA ARG A 163 -29.12 -17.43 -29.37
C ARG A 163 -29.46 -17.26 -27.89
N VAL A 164 -29.90 -18.34 -27.25
CA VAL A 164 -30.21 -18.35 -25.81
C VAL A 164 -28.95 -18.04 -24.98
N ALA A 165 -27.79 -18.59 -25.34
CA ALA A 165 -26.52 -18.30 -24.66
C ALA A 165 -26.08 -16.83 -24.81
N TYR A 166 -26.24 -16.27 -26.02
CA TYR A 166 -25.99 -14.85 -26.29
C TYR A 166 -26.91 -13.93 -25.48
N GLU A 167 -28.21 -14.25 -25.41
CA GLU A 167 -29.22 -13.45 -24.69
C GLU A 167 -29.05 -13.51 -23.16
N ALA A 168 -28.57 -14.63 -22.63
CA ALA A 168 -28.26 -14.82 -21.21
C ALA A 168 -27.05 -14.00 -20.72
N GLY A 169 -26.39 -13.22 -21.59
CA GLY A 169 -25.22 -12.44 -21.22
C GLY A 169 -23.97 -13.28 -20.98
N ASN A 170 -23.98 -14.56 -21.38
CA ASN A 170 -22.81 -15.42 -21.42
C ASN A 170 -22.01 -15.16 -22.71
N TYR A 171 -21.75 -13.89 -23.01
CA TYR A 171 -20.77 -13.54 -24.03
C TYR A 171 -19.40 -14.06 -23.55
N PRO A 172 -18.55 -14.61 -24.43
CA PRO A 172 -17.26 -15.17 -24.01
C PRO A 172 -16.26 -14.04 -23.76
N VAL A 173 -16.54 -13.14 -22.81
CA VAL A 173 -15.58 -12.19 -22.25
C VAL A 173 -15.88 -12.00 -20.75
N THR A 174 -15.66 -13.04 -19.95
CA THR A 174 -15.26 -12.88 -18.55
C THR A 174 -14.11 -13.84 -18.22
N PRO A 175 -12.94 -13.35 -17.78
CA PRO A 175 -11.81 -14.18 -17.34
C PRO A 175 -12.09 -15.00 -16.07
N ASP A 176 -13.19 -14.74 -15.35
CA ASP A 176 -13.43 -15.23 -13.99
C ASP A 176 -14.22 -16.55 -13.91
N GLY A 177 -14.46 -17.24 -15.05
CA GLY A 177 -15.21 -18.50 -15.06
C GLY A 177 -14.40 -19.72 -14.62
N TRP A 178 -13.10 -19.75 -14.92
CA TRP A 178 -12.24 -20.90 -14.69
C TRP A 178 -11.38 -20.72 -13.44
N ILE A 179 -11.61 -21.58 -12.46
CA ILE A 179 -10.90 -21.61 -11.18
C ILE A 179 -9.77 -22.64 -11.30
N SER A 180 -8.53 -22.24 -10.99
CA SER A 180 -7.40 -23.18 -10.96
C SER A 180 -7.58 -24.20 -9.85
N CYS A 181 -7.33 -25.49 -10.13
CA CYS A 181 -7.34 -26.53 -9.11
C CYS A 181 -6.30 -26.30 -8.00
N SER A 182 -5.23 -25.53 -8.29
CA SER A 182 -4.21 -25.17 -7.29
C SER A 182 -4.67 -24.05 -6.36
N GLU A 183 -5.57 -23.19 -6.83
CA GLU A 183 -6.10 -22.07 -6.06
C GLU A 183 -7.25 -22.51 -5.15
N ARG A 184 -8.20 -23.25 -5.72
CA ARG A 184 -9.39 -23.70 -5.00
C ARG A 184 -9.94 -24.96 -5.64
N MET A 185 -10.32 -25.93 -4.81
CA MET A 185 -11.02 -27.13 -5.24
C MET A 185 -12.54 -27.00 -5.10
N PRO A 186 -13.34 -27.69 -5.92
CA PRO A 186 -14.79 -27.78 -5.74
C PRO A 186 -15.16 -28.48 -4.43
N GLU A 187 -16.43 -28.40 -4.05
CA GLU A 187 -16.94 -29.13 -2.89
C GLU A 187 -17.08 -30.62 -3.18
N LYS A 188 -16.92 -31.46 -2.15
CA LYS A 188 -17.07 -32.91 -2.28
C LYS A 188 -18.48 -33.25 -2.76
N GLY A 189 -18.57 -33.94 -3.88
CA GLY A 189 -19.82 -34.36 -4.51
C GLY A 189 -20.36 -33.36 -5.54
N GLN A 190 -19.71 -32.21 -5.74
CA GLN A 190 -20.10 -31.20 -6.72
C GLN A 190 -19.81 -31.67 -8.15
N ASN A 191 -20.74 -31.39 -9.06
CA ASN A 191 -20.56 -31.59 -10.50
C ASN A 191 -20.05 -30.28 -11.11
N VAL A 192 -18.95 -30.36 -11.87
CA VAL A 192 -18.26 -29.21 -12.46
C VAL A 192 -17.82 -29.55 -13.88
N LEU A 193 -17.47 -28.54 -14.68
CA LEU A 193 -16.67 -28.72 -15.88
C LEU A 193 -15.19 -28.66 -15.50
N ILE A 194 -14.37 -29.55 -16.06
CA ILE A 194 -12.92 -29.58 -15.87
C ILE A 194 -12.21 -29.44 -17.22
N SER A 195 -11.07 -28.75 -17.20
CA SER A 195 -10.13 -28.67 -18.31
C SER A 195 -8.94 -29.59 -18.05
N VAL A 196 -8.77 -30.60 -18.89
CA VAL A 196 -7.70 -31.59 -18.80
C VAL A 196 -6.69 -31.34 -19.89
N ASN A 197 -5.44 -31.10 -19.48
CA ASN A 197 -4.35 -30.88 -20.43
C ASN A 197 -3.75 -32.22 -20.86
N PHE A 198 -3.77 -32.50 -22.16
CA PHE A 198 -2.98 -33.55 -22.78
C PHE A 198 -1.78 -32.85 -23.41
N ASP A 199 -0.58 -33.10 -22.90
CA ASP A 199 0.69 -32.54 -23.40
C ASP A 199 1.05 -33.14 -24.76
N SER A 200 0.22 -32.80 -25.76
CA SER A 200 0.26 -33.31 -27.12
C SER A 200 -0.14 -32.19 -28.06
N SER A 201 0.72 -31.91 -29.05
CA SER A 201 0.41 -30.98 -30.13
C SER A 201 -0.66 -31.49 -31.11
N LEU A 202 -1.10 -32.74 -30.93
CA LEU A 202 -2.09 -33.41 -31.79
C LEU A 202 -3.45 -33.58 -31.12
N VAL A 203 -3.54 -33.37 -29.80
CA VAL A 203 -4.77 -33.63 -29.04
C VAL A 203 -5.13 -32.35 -28.28
N GLU A 204 -6.28 -31.78 -28.62
CA GLU A 204 -6.78 -30.60 -27.93
C GLU A 204 -7.09 -30.88 -26.46
N PRO A 205 -6.93 -29.89 -25.57
CA PRO A 205 -7.32 -30.01 -24.16
C PRO A 205 -8.79 -30.45 -24.04
N LEU A 206 -9.06 -31.48 -23.24
CA LEU A 206 -10.41 -32.00 -23.07
C LEU A 206 -11.16 -31.17 -22.04
N ILE A 207 -12.27 -30.56 -22.45
CA ILE A 207 -13.25 -29.98 -21.54
C ILE A 207 -14.37 -31.00 -21.32
N CYS A 208 -14.64 -31.35 -20.07
CA CYS A 208 -15.71 -32.30 -19.77
C CYS A 208 -16.35 -32.13 -18.39
N SER A 209 -17.58 -32.63 -18.25
CA SER A 209 -18.24 -32.69 -16.94
C SER A 209 -17.69 -33.83 -16.09
N ALA A 210 -17.43 -33.54 -14.82
CA ALA A 210 -16.96 -34.51 -13.85
C ALA A 210 -17.48 -34.19 -12.45
N ARG A 211 -17.61 -35.23 -11.61
CA ARG A 211 -17.95 -35.09 -10.20
C ARG A 211 -16.70 -35.09 -9.34
N TYR A 212 -16.53 -34.09 -8.51
CA TYR A 212 -15.42 -34.06 -7.56
C TYR A 212 -15.71 -34.97 -6.36
N THR A 213 -14.79 -35.89 -6.05
CA THR A 213 -14.96 -36.89 -4.97
C THR A 213 -14.37 -36.45 -3.63
N GLY A 214 -13.71 -35.28 -3.59
CA GLY A 214 -12.91 -34.81 -2.46
C GLY A 214 -11.41 -35.03 -2.64
N SER A 215 -11.00 -35.78 -3.65
CA SER A 215 -9.59 -35.98 -4.02
C SER A 215 -9.35 -36.07 -5.52
N THR A 216 -10.30 -36.61 -6.29
CA THR A 216 -10.21 -36.72 -7.75
C THR A 216 -11.53 -36.38 -8.44
N PHE A 217 -11.46 -36.09 -9.73
CA PHE A 217 -12.61 -35.91 -10.61
C PHE A 217 -13.02 -37.25 -11.23
N ARG A 218 -14.29 -37.60 -11.16
CA ARG A 218 -14.83 -38.81 -11.78
C ARG A 218 -15.79 -38.48 -12.92
N ARG A 219 -15.57 -39.17 -14.04
CA ARG A 219 -16.43 -39.13 -15.22
C ARG A 219 -16.63 -40.57 -15.70
N GLY A 220 -17.79 -41.15 -15.38
CA GLY A 220 -18.02 -42.59 -15.60
C GLY A 220 -16.95 -43.43 -14.88
N ASP A 221 -16.29 -44.31 -15.63
CA ASP A 221 -15.20 -45.16 -15.13
C ASP A 221 -13.83 -44.45 -15.09
N ALA A 222 -13.71 -43.26 -15.67
CA ALA A 222 -12.46 -42.50 -15.69
C ALA A 222 -12.24 -41.72 -14.39
N THR A 223 -11.00 -41.76 -13.88
CA THR A 223 -10.55 -41.00 -12.70
C THR A 223 -9.44 -40.04 -13.09
N ILE A 224 -9.69 -38.74 -12.94
CA ILE A 224 -8.77 -37.67 -13.32
C ILE A 224 -8.26 -36.99 -12.05
N LYS A 225 -6.94 -36.83 -11.93
CA LYS A 225 -6.33 -36.15 -10.79
C LYS A 225 -6.30 -34.63 -11.00
N PRO A 226 -6.54 -33.82 -9.97
CA PRO A 226 -6.25 -32.39 -10.05
C PRO A 226 -4.74 -32.14 -10.11
N GLY A 227 -4.33 -31.13 -10.86
CA GLY A 227 -2.95 -30.66 -10.92
C GLY A 227 -2.56 -30.14 -12.31
N ASN A 228 -1.28 -29.77 -12.45
CA ASN A 228 -0.74 -29.14 -13.66
C ASN A 228 0.05 -30.11 -14.54
N GLY A 229 -0.01 -31.42 -14.26
CA GLY A 229 0.66 -32.45 -15.05
C GLY A 229 -0.13 -32.90 -16.28
N ILE A 230 0.48 -33.78 -17.06
CA ILE A 230 -0.14 -34.45 -18.21
C ILE A 230 -1.31 -35.30 -17.71
N GLU A 231 -2.46 -35.24 -18.40
CA GLU A 231 -3.71 -35.95 -18.05
C GLU A 231 -4.32 -35.53 -16.70
N GLN A 232 -3.96 -34.34 -16.22
CA GLN A 232 -4.52 -33.76 -14.99
C GLN A 232 -5.48 -32.62 -15.28
N ALA A 233 -6.47 -32.47 -14.40
CA ALA A 233 -7.40 -31.36 -14.43
C ALA A 233 -6.69 -30.11 -13.88
N THR A 234 -6.50 -29.12 -14.74
CA THR A 234 -5.80 -27.86 -14.41
C THR A 234 -6.76 -26.83 -13.84
N HIS A 235 -7.95 -26.71 -14.43
CA HIS A 235 -8.96 -25.72 -14.08
C HIS A 235 -10.35 -26.36 -14.04
N TRP A 236 -11.26 -25.76 -13.28
CA TRP A 236 -12.66 -26.15 -13.22
C TRP A 236 -13.59 -24.93 -13.23
N MET A 237 -14.85 -25.13 -13.61
CA MET A 237 -15.90 -24.12 -13.48
C MET A 237 -17.23 -24.78 -13.05
N PRO A 238 -18.12 -24.07 -12.33
CA PRO A 238 -19.44 -24.60 -12.00
C PRO A 238 -20.23 -24.93 -13.26
N LEU A 239 -21.12 -25.92 -13.18
CA LEU A 239 -22.06 -26.17 -14.27
C LEU A 239 -22.98 -24.96 -14.44
N PRO A 240 -23.27 -24.54 -15.69
CA PRO A 240 -24.23 -23.46 -15.94
C PRO A 240 -25.60 -23.86 -15.40
N GLU A 241 -26.35 -22.88 -14.90
CA GLU A 241 -27.72 -23.14 -14.44
C GLU A 241 -28.57 -23.64 -15.62
N PRO A 242 -29.42 -24.67 -15.40
CA PRO A 242 -30.31 -25.14 -16.44
C PRO A 242 -31.20 -23.99 -16.91
N PRO A 243 -31.46 -23.87 -18.22
CA PRO A 243 -32.31 -22.82 -18.74
C PRO A 243 -33.69 -22.89 -18.07
N GLN A 244 -34.08 -21.82 -17.38
CA GLN A 244 -35.39 -21.75 -16.74
C GLN A 244 -36.45 -21.63 -17.84
N GLU A 245 -37.32 -22.63 -17.95
CA GLU A 245 -38.50 -22.54 -18.81
C GLU A 245 -39.34 -21.34 -18.36
N SER A 246 -39.37 -20.29 -19.18
CA SER A 246 -40.33 -19.21 -19.02
C SER A 246 -41.72 -19.81 -19.21
N LYS A 247 -42.44 -20.02 -18.10
CA LYS A 247 -43.88 -20.24 -18.14
C LYS A 247 -44.50 -18.98 -18.73
N SER A 248 -44.80 -19.04 -20.02
CA SER A 248 -45.66 -18.09 -20.70
C SER A 248 -47.08 -18.24 -20.12
N GLU A 249 -47.54 -17.17 -19.48
CA GLU A 249 -48.93 -16.95 -19.07
C GLU A 249 -49.64 -16.09 -20.11
#